data_AF-A0AAD0PWV3-F1
#
_entry.id   AF-A0AAD0PWV3-F1
#
_cell.length_a   1.000
_cell.length_b   1.000
_cell.length_c   1.000
_cell.angle_alpha   90.00
_cell.angle_beta   90.00
_cell.angle_gamma   90.00
#
_symmetry.space_group_name_H-M   'P 1'
#
loop_
_entity.id
_entity.type
_entity.pdbx_description
1 polymer ?
#
loop_
_entity_poly.entity_id
_entity_poly.type
_entity_poly.pdbx_seq_one_letter_code
_entity_poly.pdbx_strand_id
1 'polypeptide(L)'
;MTTNFPNPGQLAAAIATLPSFECPTPDRALFGAKFDGSIGLAGALNFANDQLCSGLYLAGLILSQSNSPGNFACDGADLSAFEIEGTDVRLVIGNLTVTGDLVLNAPLIVTGNLIVDGLYRDIGSESPAAILGNLICHNMRTTSWVIVGGETRVEHFFFGHYNDDAFECIGTLSARAVLTDDHQILAGSIVTEFAPVEASFFDENIFDTRQSTDIRHLLNLWDDNLAAVIELVDLRTCLEEE
;
A
#
# COMPACT_ATOMS: atom_id res chain seq x y z
N MET A 1 -3.13 -1.39 23.87
CA MET A 1 -3.51 0.02 23.62
C MET A 1 -4.50 -0.03 22.49
N THR A 2 -5.78 0.25 22.74
CA THR A 2 -6.78 0.35 21.69
C THR A 2 -6.58 1.67 20.96
N THR A 3 -6.01 1.61 19.75
CA THR A 3 -5.96 2.74 18.83
C THR A 3 -7.39 3.03 18.38
N ASN A 4 -7.99 4.10 18.92
CA ASN A 4 -9.25 4.63 18.41
C ASN A 4 -8.95 5.31 17.08
N PHE A 5 -9.36 4.68 15.98
CA PHE A 5 -9.27 5.27 14.63
C PHE A 5 -10.40 6.27 14.38
N PRO A 6 -10.19 7.25 13.48
CA PRO A 6 -11.27 8.11 13.01
C PRO A 6 -12.34 7.28 12.27
N ASN A 7 -13.61 7.58 12.52
CA ASN A 7 -14.74 7.10 11.73
C ASN A 7 -14.65 7.62 10.27
N PRO A 8 -15.34 6.99 9.30
CA PRO A 8 -15.46 7.51 7.93
C PRO A 8 -15.88 8.99 7.95
N GLY A 9 -15.18 9.85 7.21
CA GLY A 9 -15.35 11.31 7.22
C GLY A 9 -14.56 12.08 8.30
N GLN A 10 -13.93 11.39 9.26
CA GLN A 10 -13.00 12.01 10.22
C GLN A 10 -11.55 12.01 9.71
N LEU A 11 -11.26 11.34 8.59
CA LEU A 11 -9.94 11.32 7.94
C LEU A 11 -9.57 12.74 7.48
N ALA A 12 -10.40 13.38 6.65
CA ALA A 12 -10.21 14.76 6.20
C ALA A 12 -10.04 15.76 7.36
N ALA A 13 -10.79 15.59 8.46
CA ALA A 13 -10.68 16.44 9.65
C ALA A 13 -9.37 16.21 10.43
N ALA A 14 -8.87 14.98 10.50
CA ALA A 14 -7.59 14.67 11.11
C ALA A 14 -6.42 15.27 10.29
N ILE A 15 -6.49 15.14 8.96
CA ILE A 15 -5.51 15.67 8.00
C ILE A 15 -5.38 17.20 8.14
N ALA A 16 -6.50 17.92 8.20
CA ALA A 16 -6.52 19.38 8.31
C ALA A 16 -5.88 19.93 9.60
N THR A 17 -5.58 19.09 10.60
CA THR A 17 -4.99 19.50 11.88
C THR A 17 -3.50 19.20 12.01
N LEU A 18 -2.89 18.51 11.04
CA LEU A 18 -1.49 18.14 11.10
C LEU A 18 -0.57 19.33 10.76
N PRO A 19 0.43 19.65 11.59
CA PRO A 19 1.43 20.66 11.24
C PRO A 19 2.28 20.19 10.06
N SER A 20 2.65 21.10 9.15
CA SER A 20 3.71 20.84 8.18
C SER A 20 5.04 20.78 8.92
N PHE A 21 5.69 19.62 8.96
CA PHE A 21 7.02 19.45 9.54
C PHE A 21 8.08 19.31 8.45
N GLU A 22 9.24 19.94 8.65
CA GLU A 22 10.43 19.65 7.86
C GLU A 22 10.89 18.21 8.15
N CYS A 23 11.18 17.46 7.09
CA CYS A 23 11.64 16.08 7.17
C CYS A 23 12.96 16.01 7.99
N PRO A 24 13.01 15.31 9.14
CA PRO A 24 14.26 15.07 9.81
C PRO A 24 15.12 14.19 8.90
N THR A 25 16.34 14.65 8.60
CA THR A 25 17.32 13.86 7.84
C THR A 25 17.58 12.56 8.62
N PRO A 26 17.36 11.37 8.02
CA PRO A 26 17.65 10.09 8.69
C PRO A 26 19.11 10.06 9.17
N ASP A 27 19.39 9.46 10.34
CA ASP A 27 20.78 9.32 10.81
C ASP A 27 21.56 8.37 9.90
N ARG A 28 22.26 8.98 8.93
CA ARG A 28 23.01 8.30 7.86
C ARG A 28 24.13 7.42 8.38
N ALA A 29 24.68 7.72 9.57
CA ALA A 29 25.82 7.00 10.13
C ALA A 29 25.40 5.71 10.82
N LEU A 30 24.25 5.69 11.51
CA LEU A 30 23.85 4.54 12.32
C LEU A 30 23.32 3.36 11.49
N PHE A 31 22.63 3.64 10.37
CA PHE A 31 22.12 2.60 9.46
C PHE A 31 23.25 1.99 8.61
N GLY A 32 24.11 2.84 8.02
CA GLY A 32 25.28 2.38 7.27
C GLY A 32 26.29 1.61 8.13
N ALA A 33 26.46 1.98 9.40
CA ALA A 33 27.33 1.25 10.33
C ALA A 33 26.87 -0.19 10.64
N LYS A 34 25.59 -0.52 10.44
CA LYS A 34 25.09 -1.91 10.54
C LYS A 34 25.51 -2.76 9.34
N PHE A 35 25.91 -2.15 8.23
CA PHE A 35 26.54 -2.77 7.07
C PHE A 35 28.03 -2.46 7.06
N ASP A 36 28.79 -3.09 7.97
CA ASP A 36 30.26 -3.03 8.13
C ASP A 36 30.97 -1.65 8.05
N GLY A 37 30.21 -0.55 7.98
CA GLY A 37 30.67 0.82 7.77
C GLY A 37 31.11 1.16 6.34
N SER A 38 31.06 0.23 5.38
CA SER A 38 31.55 0.47 4.01
C SER A 38 30.52 1.07 3.05
N ILE A 39 29.22 1.01 3.39
CA ILE A 39 28.14 1.54 2.56
C ILE A 39 27.33 2.63 3.29
N GLY A 40 27.04 3.72 2.58
CA GLY A 40 26.14 4.77 3.07
C GLY A 40 24.66 4.36 3.02
N LEU A 41 23.77 5.18 3.60
CA LEU A 41 22.32 4.94 3.61
C LEU A 41 21.74 4.58 2.24
N ALA A 42 22.06 5.35 1.20
CA ALA A 42 21.59 5.09 -0.16
C ALA A 42 22.05 3.73 -0.70
N GLY A 43 23.31 3.36 -0.47
CA GLY A 43 23.84 2.05 -0.88
C GLY A 43 23.15 0.90 -0.16
N ALA A 44 22.85 1.06 1.13
CA ALA A 44 22.11 0.08 1.91
C ALA A 44 20.63 -0.04 1.49
N LEU A 45 19.99 1.08 1.12
CA LEU A 45 18.62 1.09 0.59
C LEU A 45 18.54 0.46 -0.80
N ASN A 46 19.50 0.74 -1.69
CA ASN A 46 19.59 0.08 -2.99
C ASN A 46 19.76 -1.44 -2.81
N PHE A 47 20.67 -1.86 -1.92
CA PHE A 47 20.82 -3.27 -1.59
C PHE A 47 19.50 -3.87 -1.07
N ALA A 48 18.80 -3.20 -0.16
CA ALA A 48 17.53 -3.67 0.36
C ALA A 48 16.44 -3.79 -0.73
N ASN A 49 16.38 -2.83 -1.65
CA ASN A 49 15.46 -2.83 -2.79
C ASN A 49 15.73 -4.01 -3.73
N ASP A 50 17.00 -4.36 -3.95
CA ASP A 50 17.40 -5.51 -4.78
C ASP A 50 17.04 -6.87 -4.15
N GLN A 51 16.68 -6.91 -2.86
CA GLN A 51 16.32 -8.13 -2.13
C GLN A 51 14.79 -8.34 -1.99
N LEU A 52 14.00 -7.85 -2.96
CA LEU A 52 12.53 -7.86 -2.95
C LEU A 52 11.94 -6.90 -1.88
N CYS A 53 10.61 -6.73 -1.87
CA CYS A 53 9.95 -5.83 -0.92
C CYS A 53 10.22 -6.18 0.56
N SER A 54 10.47 -7.46 0.87
CA SER A 54 10.87 -7.89 2.22
C SER A 54 12.18 -7.24 2.71
N GLY A 55 13.11 -6.95 1.79
CA GLY A 55 14.34 -6.22 2.10
C GLY A 55 14.06 -4.77 2.52
N LEU A 56 13.16 -4.09 1.80
CA LEU A 56 12.67 -2.74 2.17
C LEU A 56 11.97 -2.75 3.53
N TYR A 57 11.14 -3.75 3.79
CA TYR A 57 10.47 -3.91 5.08
C TYR A 57 11.46 -4.08 6.24
N LEU A 58 12.47 -4.93 6.06
CA LEU A 58 13.55 -5.10 7.05
C LEU A 58 14.36 -3.80 7.24
N ALA A 59 14.68 -3.08 6.17
CA ALA A 59 15.35 -1.79 6.24
C ALA A 59 14.52 -0.79 7.06
N GLY A 60 13.21 -0.72 6.82
CA GLY A 60 12.27 0.08 7.60
C GLY A 60 12.30 -0.25 9.10
N LEU A 61 12.33 -1.55 9.47
CA LEU A 61 12.38 -1.98 10.87
C LEU A 61 13.66 -1.54 11.57
N ILE A 62 14.79 -1.61 10.87
CA ILE A 62 16.10 -1.20 11.41
C ILE A 62 16.15 0.32 11.57
N LEU A 63 15.61 1.06 10.59
CA LEU A 63 15.55 2.53 10.60
C LEU A 63 14.62 3.05 11.70
N SER A 64 13.47 2.39 11.93
CA SER A 64 12.52 2.81 12.97
C SER A 64 13.08 2.69 14.39
N GLN A 65 13.97 1.72 14.64
CA GLN A 65 14.64 1.55 15.95
C GLN A 65 15.70 2.62 16.23
N SER A 66 16.21 3.27 15.18
CA SER A 66 17.41 4.10 15.24
C SER A 66 17.08 5.59 15.14
N ASN A 67 15.83 5.95 14.85
CA ASN A 67 15.41 7.31 14.57
C ASN A 67 14.10 7.66 15.30
N SER A 68 13.89 8.95 15.57
CA SER A 68 12.62 9.41 16.15
C SER A 68 11.56 9.54 15.06
N PRO A 69 10.35 8.97 15.23
CA PRO A 69 9.30 9.07 14.22
C PRO A 69 8.70 10.48 14.15
N GLY A 70 8.43 10.96 12.93
CA GLY A 70 7.67 12.17 12.65
C GLY A 70 6.24 11.93 12.16
N ASN A 71 5.50 13.01 11.90
CA ASN A 71 4.24 12.99 11.16
C ASN A 71 4.38 13.94 9.98
N PHE A 72 4.12 13.45 8.77
CA PHE A 72 4.30 14.20 7.54
C PHE A 72 3.02 14.22 6.74
N ALA A 73 2.84 15.31 5.98
CA ALA A 73 1.74 15.47 5.05
C ALA A 73 2.27 15.96 3.70
N CYS A 74 1.78 15.40 2.61
CA CYS A 74 2.04 15.87 1.26
C CYS A 74 0.78 15.75 0.38
N ASP A 75 0.86 16.33 -0.82
CA ASP A 75 -0.16 16.16 -1.86
C ASP A 75 0.12 14.87 -2.66
N GLY A 76 -0.94 14.26 -3.21
CA GLY A 76 -0.98 12.98 -3.92
C GLY A 76 0.15 12.70 -4.90
N ALA A 77 0.61 13.75 -5.58
CA ALA A 77 1.60 13.65 -6.65
C ALA A 77 3.05 13.93 -6.21
N ASP A 78 3.30 14.41 -4.99
CA ASP A 78 4.61 14.92 -4.59
C ASP A 78 5.19 14.19 -3.37
N LEU A 79 6.01 13.18 -3.65
CA LEU A 79 6.86 12.52 -2.66
C LEU A 79 8.33 12.96 -2.75
N SER A 80 8.65 14.02 -3.48
CA SER A 80 10.03 14.47 -3.70
C SER A 80 10.75 14.84 -2.40
N ALA A 81 9.99 15.31 -1.39
CA ALA A 81 10.49 15.64 -0.06
C ALA A 81 11.08 14.43 0.71
N PHE A 82 10.81 13.20 0.24
CA PHE A 82 11.24 11.95 0.88
C PHE A 82 12.33 11.22 0.07
N GLU A 83 12.84 11.84 -1.00
CA GLU A 83 13.93 11.28 -1.80
C GLU A 83 15.24 11.25 -1.00
N ILE A 84 15.99 10.16 -1.16
CA ILE A 84 17.33 10.02 -0.60
C ILE A 84 18.34 10.07 -1.74
N GLU A 85 19.24 11.05 -1.70
CA GLU A 85 20.29 11.22 -2.72
C GLU A 85 21.07 9.91 -2.95
N GLY A 86 21.07 9.43 -4.20
CA GLY A 86 21.77 8.21 -4.62
C GLY A 86 20.93 6.92 -4.59
N THR A 87 19.62 7.02 -4.38
CA THR A 87 18.67 5.90 -4.47
C THR A 87 17.31 6.39 -4.96
N ASP A 88 16.55 5.51 -5.61
CA ASP A 88 15.16 5.77 -5.98
C ASP A 88 14.18 5.51 -4.81
N VAL A 89 14.67 4.94 -3.71
CA VAL A 89 13.87 4.66 -2.52
C VAL A 89 13.48 5.95 -1.82
N ARG A 90 12.17 6.15 -1.67
CA ARG A 90 11.57 7.20 -0.85
C ARG A 90 11.44 6.71 0.58
N LEU A 91 11.85 7.54 1.54
CA LEU A 91 11.92 7.14 2.93
C LEU A 91 11.20 8.12 3.85
N VAL A 92 10.20 7.61 4.56
CA VAL A 92 9.49 8.32 5.63
C VAL A 92 9.74 7.65 6.97
N ILE A 93 10.47 8.35 7.85
CA ILE A 93 10.66 7.92 9.25
C ILE A 93 9.50 8.44 10.09
N GLY A 94 8.37 7.74 10.08
CA GLY A 94 7.17 8.10 10.83
C GLY A 94 5.89 7.85 10.06
N ASN A 95 4.85 8.61 10.37
CA ASN A 95 3.56 8.52 9.68
C ASN A 95 3.55 9.45 8.45
N LEU A 96 2.98 8.97 7.35
CA LEU A 96 2.74 9.75 6.14
C LEU A 96 1.23 9.89 5.91
N THR A 97 0.78 11.11 5.68
CA THR A 97 -0.56 11.39 5.15
C THR A 97 -0.45 12.03 3.77
N VAL A 98 -1.19 11.49 2.83
CA VAL A 98 -1.28 11.98 1.46
C VAL A 98 -2.69 12.49 1.22
N THR A 99 -2.82 13.75 0.81
CA THR A 99 -4.11 14.33 0.42
C THR A 99 -4.39 13.96 -1.03
N GLY A 100 -5.57 13.42 -1.34
CA GLY A 100 -5.92 12.96 -2.67
C GLY A 100 -5.29 11.62 -3.05
N ASP A 101 -5.22 11.35 -4.36
CA ASP A 101 -4.73 10.08 -4.90
C ASP A 101 -3.21 9.99 -4.84
N LEU A 102 -2.70 8.89 -4.28
CA LEU A 102 -1.29 8.54 -4.30
C LEU A 102 -0.99 7.65 -5.50
N VAL A 103 -0.16 8.14 -6.43
CA VAL A 103 0.42 7.32 -7.51
C VAL A 103 1.89 7.07 -7.23
N LEU A 104 2.21 5.86 -6.78
CA LEU A 104 3.55 5.42 -6.47
C LEU A 104 4.27 4.93 -7.73
N ASN A 105 5.43 5.52 -8.02
CA ASN A 105 6.23 5.25 -9.20
C ASN A 105 7.71 4.97 -8.87
N ALA A 106 8.00 4.75 -7.59
CA ALA A 106 9.32 4.44 -7.06
C ALA A 106 9.14 3.70 -5.72
N PRO A 107 10.15 2.95 -5.24
CA PRO A 107 10.03 2.25 -3.98
C PRO A 107 9.75 3.18 -2.80
N LEU A 108 8.89 2.77 -1.86
CA LEU A 108 8.53 3.57 -0.68
C LEU A 108 8.70 2.78 0.61
N ILE A 109 9.34 3.39 1.60
CA ILE A 109 9.35 2.92 2.99
C ILE A 109 8.65 3.95 3.87
N VAL A 110 7.62 3.52 4.60
CA VAL A 110 6.98 4.30 5.67
C VAL A 110 7.12 3.52 6.98
N THR A 111 7.89 4.05 7.93
CA THR A 111 8.14 3.32 9.20
C THR A 111 6.97 3.38 10.19
N GLY A 112 5.92 4.14 9.88
CA GLY A 112 4.67 4.26 10.63
C GLY A 112 3.45 3.98 9.74
N ASN A 113 2.35 4.68 10.00
CA ASN A 113 1.12 4.57 9.24
C ASN A 113 1.19 5.35 7.92
N LEU A 114 0.56 4.82 6.87
CA LEU A 114 0.29 5.52 5.62
C LEU A 114 -1.22 5.76 5.51
N ILE A 115 -1.61 7.02 5.38
CA ILE A 115 -2.99 7.44 5.13
C ILE A 115 -3.02 8.12 3.75
N VAL A 116 -3.92 7.68 2.88
CA VAL A 116 -4.16 8.27 1.57
C VAL A 116 -5.64 8.69 1.49
N ASP A 117 -5.91 9.98 1.40
CA ASP A 117 -7.28 10.53 1.28
C ASP A 117 -7.79 10.43 -0.17
N GLY A 118 -7.76 9.22 -0.72
CA GLY A 118 -7.98 8.95 -2.13
C GLY A 118 -7.64 7.52 -2.53
N LEU A 119 -7.31 7.34 -3.81
CA LEU A 119 -6.81 6.10 -4.38
C LEU A 119 -5.33 5.90 -4.06
N TYR A 120 -4.96 4.76 -3.47
CA TYR A 120 -3.60 4.24 -3.53
C TYR A 120 -3.42 3.48 -4.84
N ARG A 121 -2.43 3.86 -5.64
CA ARG A 121 -2.03 3.14 -6.85
C ARG A 121 -0.52 3.07 -6.97
N ASP A 122 0.02 1.91 -7.32
CA ASP A 122 1.41 1.77 -7.75
C ASP A 122 1.51 1.44 -9.26
N ILE A 123 2.73 1.49 -9.80
CA ILE A 123 3.04 1.30 -11.22
C ILE A 123 4.08 0.17 -11.38
N GLY A 124 3.60 -1.06 -11.28
CA GLY A 124 4.37 -2.29 -11.53
C GLY A 124 5.47 -2.55 -10.51
N SER A 125 6.27 -3.58 -10.80
CA SER A 125 7.30 -4.15 -9.91
C SER A 125 8.40 -3.17 -9.47
N GLU A 126 8.54 -2.03 -10.14
CA GLU A 126 9.53 -0.98 -9.83
C GLU A 126 9.08 -0.03 -8.70
N SER A 127 7.85 -0.21 -8.18
CA SER A 127 7.26 0.65 -7.16
C SER A 127 6.80 -0.08 -5.89
N PRO A 128 7.61 -1.01 -5.34
CA PRO A 128 7.22 -1.74 -4.14
C PRO A 128 7.09 -0.81 -2.93
N ALA A 129 6.24 -1.19 -1.98
CA ALA A 129 6.01 -0.38 -0.79
C ALA A 129 6.08 -1.20 0.50
N ALA A 130 6.86 -0.71 1.47
CA ALA A 130 6.94 -1.25 2.81
C ALA A 130 6.37 -0.25 3.83
N ILE A 131 5.19 -0.55 4.37
CA ILE A 131 4.51 0.24 5.38
C ILE A 131 4.55 -0.55 6.70
N LEU A 132 5.26 -0.07 7.70
CA LEU A 132 5.42 -0.80 8.97
C LEU A 132 4.20 -0.69 9.88
N GLY A 133 3.42 0.38 9.74
CA GLY A 133 2.17 0.60 10.46
C GLY A 133 0.96 0.15 9.65
N ASN A 134 -0.14 0.89 9.79
CA ASN A 134 -1.39 0.65 9.08
C ASN A 134 -1.41 1.39 7.74
N LEU A 135 -2.11 0.83 6.76
CA LEU A 135 -2.44 1.46 5.48
C LEU A 135 -3.93 1.79 5.43
N ILE A 136 -4.28 3.06 5.25
CA ILE A 136 -5.68 3.51 5.14
C ILE A 136 -5.86 4.28 3.84
N CYS A 137 -6.83 3.92 3.03
CA CYS A 137 -7.18 4.62 1.79
C CYS A 137 -8.66 4.48 1.43
N HIS A 138 -9.16 5.28 0.48
CA HIS A 138 -10.52 5.11 -0.03
C HIS A 138 -10.62 3.92 -0.97
N ASN A 139 -9.68 3.85 -1.91
CA ASN A 139 -9.59 2.79 -2.92
C ASN A 139 -8.13 2.33 -3.02
N MET A 140 -7.90 1.09 -3.43
CA MET A 140 -6.56 0.57 -3.64
C MET A 140 -6.48 -0.23 -4.93
N ARG A 141 -5.51 0.10 -5.78
CA ARG A 141 -5.08 -0.72 -6.91
C ARG A 141 -3.60 -1.01 -6.77
N THR A 142 -3.22 -2.27 -6.62
CA THR A 142 -1.81 -2.67 -6.53
C THR A 142 -1.45 -3.57 -7.70
N THR A 143 -0.28 -3.32 -8.28
CA THR A 143 0.38 -4.17 -9.28
C THR A 143 1.77 -4.60 -8.84
N SER A 144 2.29 -3.94 -7.81
CA SER A 144 3.61 -4.14 -7.21
C SER A 144 3.52 -4.98 -5.95
N TRP A 145 4.68 -5.33 -5.41
CA TRP A 145 4.75 -5.94 -4.09
C TRP A 145 4.58 -4.89 -2.99
N VAL A 146 3.54 -5.03 -2.17
CA VAL A 146 3.28 -4.16 -1.02
C VAL A 146 3.22 -4.97 0.26
N ILE A 147 3.99 -4.58 1.28
CA ILE A 147 3.97 -5.18 2.62
C ILE A 147 3.48 -4.15 3.64
N VAL A 148 2.42 -4.50 4.38
CA VAL A 148 1.83 -3.73 5.48
C VAL A 148 1.99 -4.49 6.78
N GLY A 149 2.71 -3.89 7.74
CA GLY A 149 3.00 -4.49 9.04
C GLY A 149 1.83 -4.47 10.04
N GLY A 150 0.88 -3.56 9.84
CA GLY A 150 -0.33 -3.41 10.62
C GLY A 150 -1.57 -3.91 9.89
N GLU A 151 -2.68 -3.18 10.05
CA GLU A 151 -3.94 -3.40 9.35
C GLU A 151 -4.00 -2.60 8.05
N THR A 152 -4.73 -3.15 7.07
CA THR A 152 -5.08 -2.42 5.85
C THR A 152 -6.58 -2.18 5.80
N ARG A 153 -6.96 -0.91 5.68
CA ARG A 153 -8.34 -0.48 5.57
C ARG A 153 -8.55 0.29 4.28
N VAL A 154 -9.27 -0.33 3.36
CA VAL A 154 -9.74 0.29 2.14
C VAL A 154 -11.21 0.60 2.33
N GLU A 155 -11.63 1.85 2.17
CA GLU A 155 -13.03 2.22 2.42
C GLU A 155 -13.99 1.58 1.40
N HIS A 156 -13.51 1.41 0.17
CA HIS A 156 -14.29 0.89 -0.94
C HIS A 156 -13.66 -0.37 -1.52
N PHE A 157 -12.97 -0.27 -2.65
CA PHE A 157 -12.53 -1.45 -3.40
C PHE A 157 -11.02 -1.62 -3.35
N PHE A 158 -10.58 -2.85 -3.09
CA PHE A 158 -9.19 -3.28 -3.26
C PHE A 158 -9.10 -4.14 -4.52
N PHE A 159 -8.18 -3.80 -5.42
CA PHE A 159 -7.86 -4.63 -6.59
C PHE A 159 -6.37 -4.93 -6.66
N GLY A 160 -6.02 -6.20 -6.54
CA GLY A 160 -4.70 -6.70 -6.91
C GLY A 160 -4.69 -7.07 -8.40
N HIS A 161 -3.83 -6.42 -9.18
CA HIS A 161 -3.76 -6.57 -10.62
C HIS A 161 -2.43 -7.20 -11.04
N TYR A 162 -2.49 -8.25 -11.86
CA TYR A 162 -1.39 -9.03 -12.42
C TYR A 162 -0.62 -9.90 -11.41
N ASN A 163 0.01 -11.00 -11.88
CA ASN A 163 0.45 -12.12 -11.05
C ASN A 163 1.94 -12.16 -10.67
N ASP A 164 2.69 -11.10 -10.96
CA ASP A 164 4.13 -11.08 -10.74
C ASP A 164 4.51 -10.76 -9.28
N ASP A 165 3.61 -10.11 -8.54
CA ASP A 165 3.86 -9.60 -7.19
C ASP A 165 2.72 -9.92 -6.22
N ALA A 166 2.90 -9.57 -4.95
CA ALA A 166 1.95 -9.85 -3.88
C ALA A 166 1.64 -8.62 -3.03
N PHE A 167 0.40 -8.57 -2.54
CA PHE A 167 0.03 -7.75 -1.40
C PHE A 167 0.07 -8.60 -0.12
N GLU A 168 0.81 -8.15 0.88
CA GLU A 168 0.92 -8.79 2.19
C GLU A 168 0.53 -7.83 3.31
N CYS A 169 -0.41 -8.24 4.15
CA CYS A 169 -0.84 -7.51 5.33
C CYS A 169 -0.75 -8.43 6.55
N ILE A 170 0.08 -8.10 7.54
CA ILE A 170 0.22 -8.94 8.74
C ILE A 170 -1.11 -8.98 9.52
N GLY A 171 -1.81 -7.84 9.59
CA GLY A 171 -3.09 -7.69 10.25
C GLY A 171 -4.29 -8.00 9.36
N THR A 172 -5.42 -7.38 9.69
CA THR A 172 -6.67 -7.50 8.94
C THR A 172 -6.62 -6.65 7.67
N LEU A 173 -7.01 -7.21 6.53
CA LEU A 173 -7.42 -6.47 5.35
C LEU A 173 -8.95 -6.29 5.38
N SER A 174 -9.41 -5.04 5.34
CA SER A 174 -10.84 -4.71 5.28
C SER A 174 -11.17 -3.85 4.07
N ALA A 175 -12.25 -4.19 3.37
CA ALA A 175 -12.76 -3.48 2.19
C ALA A 175 -14.26 -3.71 2.00
N ARG A 176 -14.93 -2.96 1.11
CA ARG A 176 -16.27 -3.34 0.62
C ARG A 176 -16.18 -4.64 -0.17
N ALA A 177 -15.20 -4.73 -1.07
CA ALA A 177 -14.84 -5.96 -1.75
C ALA A 177 -13.35 -5.99 -2.05
N VAL A 178 -12.77 -7.20 -2.06
CA VAL A 178 -11.39 -7.48 -2.46
C VAL A 178 -11.45 -8.28 -3.75
N LEU A 179 -10.69 -7.84 -4.75
CA LEU A 179 -10.66 -8.41 -6.08
C LEU A 179 -9.23 -8.74 -6.49
N THR A 180 -9.08 -9.75 -7.32
CA THR A 180 -7.83 -10.08 -7.99
C THR A 180 -8.06 -10.64 -9.38
N ASP A 181 -7.11 -10.41 -10.29
CA ASP A 181 -7.04 -11.05 -11.62
C ASP A 181 -5.86 -12.02 -11.74
N ASP A 182 -5.32 -12.50 -10.60
CA ASP A 182 -4.17 -13.40 -10.38
C ASP A 182 -3.03 -12.80 -9.51
N HIS A 183 -3.22 -11.58 -9.01
CA HIS A 183 -2.36 -11.00 -7.97
C HIS A 183 -2.54 -11.70 -6.62
N GLN A 184 -1.43 -12.06 -5.97
CA GLN A 184 -1.49 -12.73 -4.68
C GLN A 184 -1.86 -11.72 -3.57
N ILE A 185 -2.85 -12.08 -2.73
CA ILE A 185 -3.30 -11.26 -1.61
C ILE A 185 -3.22 -12.12 -0.34
N LEU A 186 -2.35 -11.75 0.58
CA LEU A 186 -2.14 -12.42 1.85
C LEU A 186 -2.46 -11.46 2.98
N ALA A 187 -3.38 -11.86 3.86
CA ALA A 187 -3.67 -11.11 5.07
C ALA A 187 -3.81 -12.04 6.27
N GLY A 188 -3.55 -11.54 7.48
CA GLY A 188 -3.85 -12.29 8.71
C GLY A 188 -5.34 -12.65 8.83
N SER A 189 -6.20 -11.77 8.32
CA SER A 189 -7.63 -12.02 8.06
C SER A 189 -8.12 -11.08 6.96
N ILE A 190 -9.16 -11.51 6.23
CA ILE A 190 -9.85 -10.70 5.23
C ILE A 190 -11.29 -10.50 5.71
N VAL A 191 -11.76 -9.25 5.71
CA VAL A 191 -13.11 -8.87 6.10
C VAL A 191 -13.72 -8.01 5.01
N THR A 192 -14.74 -8.51 4.32
CA THR A 192 -15.43 -7.79 3.25
C THR A 192 -16.90 -7.56 3.55
N GLU A 193 -17.47 -6.51 2.98
CA GLU A 193 -18.94 -6.31 2.94
C GLU A 193 -19.59 -7.27 1.93
N PHE A 194 -18.95 -7.42 0.77
CA PHE A 194 -19.36 -8.31 -0.30
C PHE A 194 -18.33 -9.43 -0.48
N ALA A 195 -18.83 -10.65 -0.61
CA ALA A 195 -18.03 -11.82 -0.91
C ALA A 195 -18.49 -12.45 -2.24
N PRO A 196 -17.62 -13.20 -2.93
CA PRO A 196 -17.98 -14.08 -4.03
C PRO A 196 -19.17 -14.99 -3.70
N VAL A 197 -19.92 -15.39 -4.73
CA VAL A 197 -21.00 -16.38 -4.55
C VAL A 197 -20.41 -17.76 -4.25
N GLU A 198 -19.27 -18.05 -4.86
CA GLU A 198 -18.50 -19.28 -4.68
C GLU A 198 -17.06 -18.89 -4.32
N ALA A 199 -16.44 -19.61 -3.39
CA ALA A 199 -15.07 -19.30 -2.98
C ALA A 199 -14.11 -19.42 -4.17
N SER A 200 -13.23 -18.43 -4.34
CA SER A 200 -12.19 -18.48 -5.35
C SER A 200 -11.01 -19.35 -4.88
N PHE A 201 -10.02 -19.55 -5.76
CA PHE A 201 -8.78 -20.22 -5.40
C PHE A 201 -7.94 -19.41 -4.38
N PHE A 202 -8.16 -18.09 -4.29
CA PHE A 202 -7.36 -17.20 -3.44
C PHE A 202 -7.88 -17.15 -2.00
N ASP A 203 -9.18 -16.93 -1.83
CA ASP A 203 -9.85 -16.91 -0.53
C ASP A 203 -11.39 -16.89 -0.75
N GLU A 204 -12.16 -17.28 0.26
CA GLU A 204 -13.63 -17.21 0.21
C GLU A 204 -14.17 -15.76 0.17
N ASN A 205 -13.34 -14.77 0.50
CA ASN A 205 -13.71 -13.35 0.51
C ASN A 205 -13.12 -12.55 -0.68
N ILE A 206 -12.42 -13.21 -1.61
CA ILE A 206 -11.75 -12.55 -2.75
C ILE A 206 -12.45 -12.93 -4.05
N PHE A 207 -12.93 -11.91 -4.77
CA PHE A 207 -13.43 -12.06 -6.14
C PHE A 207 -12.27 -12.32 -7.10
N ASP A 208 -12.38 -13.38 -7.90
CA ASP A 208 -11.47 -13.66 -9.01
C ASP A 208 -12.09 -13.12 -10.30
N THR A 209 -11.55 -12.01 -10.82
CA THR A 209 -12.09 -11.34 -12.01
C THR A 209 -11.89 -12.16 -13.28
N ARG A 210 -11.24 -13.32 -13.22
CA ARG A 210 -11.17 -14.31 -14.31
C ARG A 210 -12.36 -15.27 -14.32
N GLN A 211 -13.20 -15.24 -13.28
CA GLN A 211 -14.39 -16.08 -13.17
C GLN A 211 -15.65 -15.31 -13.58
N SER A 212 -16.41 -15.86 -14.54
CA SER A 212 -17.59 -15.19 -15.10
C SER A 212 -18.72 -14.99 -14.08
N THR A 213 -18.80 -15.84 -13.05
CA THR A 213 -19.73 -15.70 -11.91
C THR A 213 -19.41 -14.48 -11.06
N ASP A 214 -18.14 -14.29 -10.72
CA ASP A 214 -17.66 -13.16 -9.94
C ASP A 214 -17.80 -11.85 -10.72
N ILE A 215 -17.44 -11.84 -12.01
CA ILE A 215 -17.63 -10.66 -12.88
C ILE A 215 -19.08 -10.19 -12.88
N ARG A 216 -20.05 -11.11 -13.03
CA ARG A 216 -21.48 -10.74 -13.00
C ARG A 216 -21.89 -10.14 -11.67
N HIS A 217 -21.36 -10.67 -10.56
CA HIS A 217 -21.63 -10.13 -9.24
C HIS A 217 -21.05 -8.72 -9.11
N LEU A 218 -19.79 -8.53 -9.52
CA LEU A 218 -19.11 -7.24 -9.52
C LEU A 218 -19.80 -6.19 -10.40
N LEU A 219 -20.35 -6.58 -11.55
CA LEU A 219 -21.15 -5.68 -12.39
C LEU A 219 -22.40 -5.15 -11.68
N ASN A 220 -22.97 -5.88 -10.72
CA ASN A 220 -24.08 -5.38 -9.88
C ASN A 220 -23.61 -4.41 -8.79
N LEU A 221 -22.31 -4.43 -8.45
CA LEU A 221 -21.68 -3.52 -7.49
C LEU A 221 -21.04 -2.30 -8.17
N TRP A 222 -21.16 -2.18 -9.49
CA TRP A 222 -20.48 -1.16 -10.28
C TRP A 222 -20.90 0.26 -9.89
N ASP A 223 -19.95 1.01 -9.37
CA ASP A 223 -20.05 2.44 -9.04
C ASP A 223 -18.74 3.15 -9.42
N ASP A 224 -18.67 4.47 -9.15
CA ASP A 224 -17.49 5.28 -9.47
C ASP A 224 -16.22 4.82 -8.73
N ASN A 225 -16.35 4.17 -7.57
CA ASN A 225 -15.22 3.67 -6.80
C ASN A 225 -14.68 2.36 -7.38
N LEU A 226 -15.56 1.45 -7.81
CA LEU A 226 -15.11 0.25 -8.51
C LEU A 226 -14.42 0.63 -9.84
N ALA A 227 -15.01 1.56 -10.59
CA ALA A 227 -14.43 2.07 -11.83
C ALA A 227 -13.07 2.79 -11.63
N ALA A 228 -12.76 3.25 -10.41
CA ALA A 228 -11.48 3.87 -10.10
C ALA A 228 -10.32 2.86 -9.94
N VAL A 229 -10.62 1.60 -9.58
CA VAL A 229 -9.60 0.58 -9.36
C VAL A 229 -9.45 -0.41 -10.51
N ILE A 230 -10.52 -0.72 -11.24
CA ILE A 230 -10.51 -1.73 -12.31
C ILE A 230 -11.04 -1.15 -13.63
N GLU A 231 -10.43 -1.53 -14.76
CA GLU A 231 -10.90 -1.11 -16.07
C GLU A 231 -11.97 -2.07 -16.59
N LEU A 232 -12.97 -1.55 -17.33
CA LEU A 232 -14.00 -2.40 -17.92
C LEU A 232 -13.43 -3.48 -18.86
N VAL A 233 -12.27 -3.24 -19.47
CA VAL A 233 -11.60 -4.22 -20.34
C VAL A 233 -11.14 -5.44 -19.54
N ASP A 234 -10.71 -5.25 -18.30
CA ASP A 234 -10.26 -6.33 -17.40
C ASP A 234 -11.42 -7.26 -17.05
N LEU A 235 -12.65 -6.74 -16.98
CA LEU A 235 -13.86 -7.54 -16.75
C LEU A 235 -14.46 -8.17 -18.02
N ARG A 236 -14.26 -7.57 -19.19
CA ARG A 236 -14.92 -8.01 -20.44
C ARG A 236 -14.26 -9.22 -21.09
N THR A 237 -12.95 -9.40 -20.90
CA THR A 237 -12.19 -10.50 -21.53
C THR A 237 -12.81 -11.87 -21.25
N CYS A 238 -13.41 -12.08 -20.08
CA CYS A 238 -14.05 -13.36 -19.72
C CYS A 238 -15.53 -13.47 -20.08
N LEU A 239 -16.23 -12.36 -20.40
CA LEU A 239 -17.64 -12.41 -20.82
C LEU A 239 -17.82 -12.64 -22.32
N GLU A 240 -16.78 -12.39 -23.12
CA GLU A 240 -16.81 -12.59 -24.57
C GLU A 240 -16.51 -14.04 -25.00
N GLU A 241 -16.15 -14.91 -24.04
CA GLU A 241 -15.84 -16.34 -24.27
C GLU A 241 -17.01 -17.30 -23.95
N GLU A 242 -18.17 -16.79 -23.51
CA GLU A 242 -19.42 -17.56 -23.28
C GLU A 242 -20.48 -17.33 -24.37
#